data_AF-Q8E205-F1
#
_entry.id   AF-Q8E205-F1
#
_cell.length_a   1.000
_cell.length_b   1.000
_cell.length_c   1.000
_cell.angle_alpha   90.00
_cell.angle_beta   90.00
_cell.angle_gamma   90.00
#
_symmetry.space_group_name_H-M   'P 1'
#
loop_
_entity.id
_entity.type
_entity.pdbx_description
1 polymer ?
#
loop_
_entity_poly.entity_id
_entity_poly.type
_entity_poly.pdbx_seq_one_letter_code
_entity_poly.pdbx_strand_id
1 'polypeptide(L)' 'MEQPIYLLDDPKQEIYLLLCIAAIDNETHLKALSHLTTILRDNNNVKALLASRRYQDIEMIIKQED' A
#
# COMPACT_ATOMS: atom_id res chain seq x y z
N MET A 1 -8.07 -6.79 3.21
CA MET A 1 -8.71 -8.11 2.97
C MET A 1 -8.77 -8.84 4.30
N GLU A 2 -9.77 -9.68 4.54
CA GLU A 2 -9.86 -10.41 5.83
C GLU A 2 -9.07 -11.72 5.85
N GLN A 3 -8.78 -12.28 4.68
CA GLN A 3 -7.92 -13.44 4.49
C GLN A 3 -6.80 -13.08 3.51
N PRO A 4 -5.59 -13.62 3.69
CA PRO A 4 -4.49 -13.38 2.76
C PRO A 4 -4.79 -14.00 1.40
N ILE A 5 -4.16 -13.46 0.36
CA ILE A 5 -3.94 -14.18 -0.89
C ILE A 5 -2.51 -14.70 -0.92
N TYR A 6 -2.30 -15.85 -1.55
CA TYR A 6 -0.97 -16.43 -1.70
C TYR A 6 -0.38 -16.01 -3.05
N LEU A 7 0.79 -15.39 -3.02
CA LEU A 7 1.50 -15.06 -4.26
C LEU A 7 1.96 -16.36 -4.92
N LEU A 8 1.57 -16.56 -6.19
CA LEU A 8 1.89 -17.76 -6.96
C LEU A 8 1.48 -19.07 -6.27
N ASP A 9 0.37 -19.04 -5.52
CA ASP A 9 -0.13 -20.16 -4.73
C ASP A 9 0.86 -20.69 -3.67
N ASP A 10 1.88 -19.90 -3.28
CA ASP A 10 2.82 -20.24 -2.21
C ASP A 10 2.30 -19.78 -0.84
N PRO A 11 1.94 -20.70 0.08
CA PRO A 11 1.49 -20.34 1.43
C PRO A 11 2.52 -19.57 2.26
N LYS A 12 3.80 -19.59 1.87
CA LYS A 12 4.86 -18.80 2.53
C LYS A 12 4.87 -17.34 2.09
N GLN A 13 4.14 -16.98 1.04
CA GLN A 13 4.09 -15.64 0.46
C GLN A 13 2.69 -15.04 0.61
N GLU A 14 2.31 -14.76 1.84
CA GLU A 14 1.01 -14.16 2.15
C GLU A 14 0.99 -12.66 1.81
N ILE A 15 -0.03 -12.23 1.06
CA ILE A 15 -0.29 -10.83 0.74
C ILE A 15 -1.60 -10.42 1.40
N TYR A 16 -1.53 -9.36 2.22
CA TYR A 16 -2.68 -8.74 2.90
C TYR A 16 -3.06 -7.38 2.30
N LEU A 17 -2.12 -6.75 1.59
CA LEU A 17 -2.26 -5.44 0.97
C LEU A 17 -1.66 -5.47 -0.44
N LEU A 18 -2.45 -5.09 -1.43
CA LEU A 18 -2.03 -4.95 -2.82
C LEU A 18 -2.28 -3.51 -3.27
N LEU A 19 -1.21 -2.83 -3.69
CA LEU A 19 -1.27 -1.47 -4.23
C LEU A 19 -1.00 -1.51 -5.72
N CYS A 20 -1.98 -1.12 -6.53
CA CYS A 20 -1.82 -1.00 -7.97
C CYS A 20 -1.38 0.43 -8.31
N ILE A 21 -0.23 0.57 -8.97
CA ILE A 21 0.28 1.85 -9.44
C ILE A 21 0.17 1.87 -10.96
N ALA A 22 -0.66 2.77 -11.48
CA ALA A 22 -0.72 3.08 -12.89
C ALA A 22 -0.16 4.49 -13.10
N ALA A 23 0.99 4.61 -13.75
CA ALA A 23 1.59 5.89 -14.11
C ALA A 23 1.89 5.90 -15.60
N ILE A 24 1.80 7.09 -16.21
CA ILE A 24 1.89 7.28 -17.67
C ILE A 24 3.30 7.66 -18.14
N ASP A 25 4.20 7.98 -17.21
CA ASP A 25 5.59 8.35 -17.47
C ASP A 25 6.50 7.90 -16.30
N ASN A 26 7.81 7.83 -16.57
CA ASN A 26 8.79 7.32 -15.61
C ASN A 26 8.98 8.22 -14.37
N GLU A 27 8.84 9.54 -14.53
CA GLU A 27 9.06 10.49 -13.44
C GLU A 27 7.91 10.41 -12.43
N THR A 28 6.67 10.46 -12.91
CA THR A 28 5.47 10.28 -12.11
C THR A 28 5.43 8.90 -11.46
N HIS A 29 5.89 7.84 -12.16
CA HIS A 29 5.97 6.49 -11.60
C HIS A 29 6.93 6.42 -10.41
N LEU A 30 8.15 6.94 -10.56
CA LEU A 30 9.15 6.93 -9.50
C LEU A 30 8.75 7.82 -8.31
N LYS A 31 8.09 8.96 -8.57
CA LYS A 31 7.56 9.82 -7.51
C LYS A 31 6.50 9.11 -6.68
N ALA A 32 5.52 8.46 -7.32
CA ALA A 32 4.48 7.69 -6.63
C ALA A 32 5.07 6.53 -5.83
N LEU A 33 6.06 5.83 -6.39
CA LEU A 33 6.73 4.74 -5.70
C LEU A 33 7.51 5.25 -4.47
N SER A 34 8.28 6.33 -4.63
CA SER A 34 9.03 6.96 -3.54
C SER A 34 8.12 7.39 -2.39
N HIS A 35 7.01 8.07 -2.71
CA HIS A 35 6.03 8.48 -1.71
C HIS A 35 5.44 7.28 -0.96
N LEU A 36 5.01 6.25 -1.68
CA LEU A 36 4.52 5.01 -1.07
C LEU A 36 5.58 4.33 -0.21
N THR A 37 6.86 4.30 -0.62
CA THR A 37 7.92 3.73 0.21
C THR A 37 8.13 4.49 1.53
N THR A 38 7.94 5.82 1.53
CA THR A 38 7.99 6.62 2.76
C THR A 38 6.88 6.22 3.73
N ILE A 39 5.64 6.08 3.22
CA ILE A 39 4.49 5.65 4.03
C ILE A 39 4.69 4.22 4.55
N LEU A 40 5.12 3.29 3.69
CA LEU A 40 5.28 1.87 4.02
C LEU A 40 6.48 1.58 4.93
N ARG A 41 7.43 2.52 5.07
CA ARG A 41 8.55 2.40 6.01
C ARG A 41 8.10 2.62 7.47
N ASP A 42 6.99 3.31 7.70
CA ASP A 42 6.41 3.46 9.03
C ASP A 42 5.47 2.30 9.35
N ASN A 43 5.86 1.48 10.33
CA ASN A 43 5.05 0.36 10.82
C ASN A 43 3.68 0.78 11.35
N ASN A 44 3.50 2.00 11.85
CA ASN A 44 2.21 2.51 12.29
C ASN A 44 1.27 2.73 11.10
N ASN A 45 1.78 3.32 10.01
CA ASN A 45 1.04 3.51 8.77
C ASN A 45 0.66 2.16 8.16
N VAL A 46 1.58 1.18 8.13
CA VAL A 46 1.28 -0.18 7.64
C VAL A 46 0.19 -0.84 8.47
N LYS A 47 0.26 -0.79 9.80
CA LYS A 47 -0.79 -1.33 10.69
C LYS A 47 -2.13 -0.62 10.45
N ALA A 48 -2.13 0.69 10.30
CA ALA A 48 -3.33 1.46 10.02
C ALA A 48 -3.94 1.05 8.67
N LEU A 49 -3.14 0.93 7.61
CA LEU A 49 -3.59 0.48 6.29
C LEU A 49 -4.22 -0.92 6.33
N LEU A 50 -3.66 -1.85 7.11
CA LEU A 50 -4.19 -3.21 7.27
C LEU A 50 -5.49 -3.25 8.08
N ALA A 51 -5.63 -2.36 9.07
CA ALA A 51 -6.81 -2.26 9.93
C ALA A 51 -7.96 -1.49 9.28
N SER A 52 -7.66 -0.57 8.36
CA SER A 52 -8.65 0.29 7.70
C SER A 52 -9.75 -0.52 7.01
N ARG A 53 -10.99 -0.08 7.21
CA ARG A 53 -12.19 -0.68 6.60
C ARG A 53 -12.92 0.28 5.68
N ARG A 54 -12.55 1.57 5.69
CA ARG A 54 -13.20 2.62 4.89
C ARG A 54 -12.18 3.25 3.98
N TYR A 55 -12.63 3.59 2.77
CA TYR A 55 -11.81 4.26 1.77
C TYR A 55 -11.17 5.55 2.31
N GLN A 56 -11.93 6.36 3.06
CA GLN A 56 -11.48 7.63 3.63
C GLN A 56 -10.27 7.47 4.55
N ASP A 57 -10.22 6.39 5.33
CA ASP A 57 -9.12 6.12 6.26
C ASP A 57 -7.85 5.81 5.47
N ILE A 58 -7.98 5.00 4.41
CA ILE A 58 -6.88 4.66 3.50
C ILE A 58 -6.40 5.90 2.75
N GLU A 59 -7.33 6.70 2.23
CA GLU A 59 -7.03 7.95 1.53
C GLU A 59 -6.26 8.91 2.44
N MET A 60 -6.66 9.06 3.69
CA MET A 60 -5.98 9.93 4.65
C MET A 60 -4.55 9.47 4.95
N ILE A 61 -4.31 8.17 5.05
CA ILE A 61 -2.96 7.62 5.27
C ILE A 61 -2.08 7.81 4.02
N ILE A 62 -2.62 7.56 2.83
CA ILE A 62 -1.86 7.65 1.57
C ILE A 62 -1.60 9.11 1.16
N LYS A 63 -2.55 10.02 1.42
CA LYS A 63 -2.41 11.45 1.09
C LYS A 63 -1.65 12.27 2.13
N GLN A 64 -1.04 11.65 3.14
CA GLN A 64 -0.09 12.34 3.99
C GLN A 64 1.13 12.76 3.15
N GLU A 65 1.07 13.98 2.63
CA GLU A 65 2.21 14.84 2.31
C GLU A 65 2.02 16.15 3.10
N ASP A 66 3.13 16.72 3.57
CA ASP A 66 3.22 18.13 4.00
C ASP A 66 3.11 19.07 2.78
#